data_AF-A0A239EZY9-F1
#
_entry.id   AF-A0A239EZY9-F1
#
_cell.length_a   1.000
_cell.length_b   1.000
_cell.length_c   1.000
_cell.angle_alpha   90.00
_cell.angle_beta   90.00
_cell.angle_gamma   90.00
#
_symmetry.space_group_name_H-M   'P 1'
#
loop_
_entity.id
_entity.type
_entity.pdbx_description
1 polymer ?
#
loop_
_entity_poly.entity_id
_entity_poly.type
_entity_poly.pdbx_seq_one_letter_code
_entity_poly.pdbx_strand_id
1 'polypeptide(L)' 'MFEDQTVDLLPARTTLQAGAGGAGGNGGRGGDALAISAAVIFVQGNVTDSDLSAVSGVATATGGVGGDGGDGGDGGDD' A
#
# COMPACT_ATOMS: atom_id res chain seq x y z
N MET A 1 -17.83 1.15 -72.96
CA MET A 1 -18.62 1.14 -71.72
C MET A 1 -17.69 0.62 -70.66
N PHE A 2 -17.36 1.43 -69.66
CA PHE A 2 -16.56 1.02 -68.51
C PHE A 2 -17.52 1.08 -67.31
N GLU A 3 -17.73 -0.05 -66.64
CA GLU A 3 -18.45 -0.08 -65.37
C GLU A 3 -17.75 0.85 -64.38
N ASP A 4 -18.48 1.88 -63.93
CA ASP A 4 -18.10 2.68 -62.78
C ASP A 4 -18.32 1.81 -61.54
N GLN A 5 -17.26 1.11 -61.11
CA GLN A 5 -17.29 0.31 -59.89
C GLN A 5 -17.13 1.27 -58.71
N THR A 6 -18.24 1.65 -58.09
CA THR A 6 -18.24 2.36 -56.81
C THR A 6 -17.69 1.44 -55.73
N VAL A 7 -16.39 1.53 -55.45
CA VAL A 7 -15.80 0.84 -54.30
C VAL A 7 -16.20 1.62 -53.06
N ASP A 8 -17.13 1.07 -52.28
CA ASP A 8 -17.53 1.65 -51.00
C ASP A 8 -16.36 1.48 -50.02
N LEU A 9 -15.70 2.60 -49.71
CA LEU A 9 -14.58 2.63 -48.79
C LEU A 9 -15.14 2.52 -47.37
N LEU A 10 -15.11 1.32 -46.82
CA LEU A 10 -15.34 1.12 -45.39
C LEU A 10 -14.39 2.04 -44.59
N PRO A 11 -14.87 2.66 -43.49
CA PRO A 11 -14.05 3.52 -42.66
C PRO A 11 -12.72 2.85 -42.27
N ALA A 12 -11.64 3.62 -42.28
CA ALA A 12 -10.32 3.13 -41.91
C ALA A 12 -10.38 2.46 -40.52
N ARG A 13 -9.88 1.22 -40.44
CA ARG A 13 -9.82 0.46 -39.18
C ARG A 13 -8.88 1.19 -38.22
N THR A 14 -9.41 1.66 -37.09
CA THR A 14 -8.57 2.11 -35.97
C THR A 14 -7.81 0.89 -35.44
N THR A 15 -6.49 0.86 -35.58
CA THR A 15 -5.65 -0.19 -34.99
C THR A 15 -5.52 0.09 -33.50
N LEU A 16 -5.95 -0.87 -32.68
CA LEU A 16 -5.73 -0.84 -31.23
C LEU A 16 -4.24 -1.11 -31.01
N GLN A 17 -3.54 -0.10 -30.54
CA GLN A 17 -2.10 -0.15 -30.32
C GLN A 17 -1.84 -0.99 -29.08
N ALA A 18 -1.39 -2.22 -29.28
CA ALA A 18 -1.05 -3.15 -28.22
C ALA A 18 0.39 -2.90 -27.76
N GLY A 19 0.65 -1.71 -27.21
CA GLY A 19 1.89 -1.48 -26.48
C GLY A 19 1.89 -2.26 -25.17
N ALA A 20 3.00 -2.90 -24.81
CA ALA A 20 3.13 -3.51 -23.48
C ALA A 20 3.22 -2.38 -22.44
N GLY A 21 2.13 -2.16 -21.69
CA GLY A 21 2.10 -1.22 -20.57
C GLY A 21 3.20 -1.50 -19.55
N GLY A 22 3.73 -0.44 -18.95
CA GLY A 22 4.78 -0.53 -17.93
C GLY A 22 4.26 -1.14 -16.62
N ALA A 23 5.10 -1.89 -15.90
CA ALA A 23 4.74 -2.42 -14.60
C ALA A 23 4.51 -1.28 -13.59
N GLY A 24 3.38 -1.34 -12.86
CA GLY A 24 3.05 -0.37 -11.81
C GLY A 24 4.09 -0.35 -10.67
N GLY A 25 4.05 0.72 -9.90
CA GLY A 25 4.97 0.93 -8.78
C GLY A 25 4.63 0.08 -7.56
N ASN A 26 5.65 -0.37 -6.83
CA ASN A 26 5.45 -1.05 -5.56
C ASN A 26 4.82 -0.11 -4.51
N GLY A 27 3.83 -0.60 -3.78
CA GLY A 27 3.22 0.12 -2.66
C GLY A 27 4.19 0.41 -1.52
N GLY A 28 3.85 1.42 -0.72
CA GLY A 28 4.65 1.84 0.44
C GLY A 28 4.54 0.84 1.60
N ARG A 29 5.61 0.69 2.37
CA ARG A 29 5.58 -0.10 3.62
C ARG A 29 4.62 0.55 4.62
N GLY A 30 3.79 -0.28 5.27
CA GLY A 30 3.02 0.15 6.44
C GLY A 30 3.94 0.58 7.58
N GLY A 31 3.40 1.39 8.49
CA GLY A 31 4.15 1.89 9.65
C GLY A 31 4.29 0.84 10.75
N ASP A 32 5.45 0.80 11.40
CA ASP A 32 5.70 -0.08 12.54
C ASP A 32 4.83 0.27 13.75
N ALA A 33 4.46 -0.74 14.54
CA ALA A 33 3.66 -0.59 15.75
C ALA A 33 4.41 -1.17 16.97
N LEU A 34 4.65 -0.35 17.99
CA LEU A 34 5.24 -0.78 19.26
C LEU A 34 4.42 -0.24 20.43
N ALA A 35 3.99 -1.14 21.31
CA ALA A 35 3.31 -0.83 22.54
C ALA A 35 4.03 -1.51 23.70
N ILE A 36 4.39 -0.73 24.72
CA ILE A 36 5.02 -1.25 25.94
C ILE A 36 4.11 -0.88 27.12
N SER A 37 3.70 -1.89 27.87
CA SER A 37 3.09 -1.71 29.19
C SER A 37 4.05 -2.21 30.24
N ALA A 38 4.48 -1.33 31.15
CA ALA A 38 5.37 -1.69 32.22
C ALA A 38 4.95 -1.00 33.51
N ALA A 39 4.94 -1.77 34.59
CA ALA A 39 4.85 -1.25 35.94
C ALA A 39 6.08 -1.77 36.68
N VAL A 40 6.89 -0.85 37.19
CA VAL A 40 8.20 -1.17 37.75
C VAL A 40 8.26 -0.61 39.15
N ILE A 41 8.73 -1.42 40.08
CA ILE A 41 8.91 -1.02 41.46
C ILE A 41 10.37 -1.20 41.83
N PHE A 42 10.98 -0.13 42.32
CA PHE A 42 12.31 -0.15 42.90
C PHE A 42 12.20 0.09 44.40
N VAL A 43 12.71 -0.86 45.18
CA VAL A 43 12.80 -0.74 46.64
C VAL A 43 14.27 -0.69 47.02
N GLN A 44 14.64 0.32 47.81
CA GLN A 44 15.98 0.47 48.36
C GLN A 44 15.89 0.80 49.86
N GLY A 45 16.79 0.22 50.66
CA GLY A 45 16.79 0.37 52.11
C GLY A 45 15.87 -0.61 52.85
N ASN A 46 15.65 -0.37 54.15
CA ASN A 46 14.80 -1.21 54.99
C ASN A 46 13.34 -0.76 54.89
N VAL A 47 12.49 -1.64 54.38
CA VAL A 47 11.03 -1.44 54.34
C VAL A 47 10.41 -2.25 55.48
N THR A 48 9.54 -1.63 56.26
CA THR A 48 8.79 -2.29 57.34
C THR A 48 7.37 -1.75 57.34
N ASP A 49 6.39 -2.65 57.44
CA ASP A 49 4.96 -2.35 57.41
C ASP A 49 4.54 -1.55 56.15
N SER A 50 4.62 -2.18 54.98
CA SER A 50 4.29 -1.51 53.72
C SER A 50 3.63 -2.47 52.73
N ASP A 51 2.60 -1.98 52.07
CA ASP A 51 1.97 -2.62 50.92
C ASP A 51 2.48 -1.98 49.64
N LEU A 52 2.85 -2.82 48.67
CA LEU A 52 3.42 -2.38 47.41
C LEU A 52 2.72 -3.06 46.25
N SER A 53 2.09 -2.25 45.40
CA SER A 53 1.35 -2.73 44.25
C SER A 53 1.73 -1.92 43.02
N ALA A 54 1.93 -2.63 41.91
CA ALA A 54 2.14 -2.05 40.61
C ALA A 54 1.33 -2.84 39.60
N VAL A 55 0.52 -2.12 38.83
CA VAL A 55 -0.35 -2.68 37.82
C VAL A 55 0.01 -2.02 36.51
N SER A 56 0.43 -2.82 35.53
CA SER A 56 0.61 -2.34 34.16
C SER A 56 -0.72 -2.46 33.43
N GLY A 57 -1.04 -1.44 32.61
CA GLY A 57 -2.32 -1.36 31.89
C GLY A 57 -2.31 -2.12 30.56
N VAL A 58 -3.41 -1.99 29.81
CA VAL A 58 -3.43 -2.42 28.41
C VAL A 58 -2.51 -1.53 27.59
N ALA A 59 -1.61 -2.12 26.81
CA ALA A 59 -0.86 -1.41 25.78
C ALA A 59 -1.27 -1.93 24.39
N THR A 60 -1.83 -1.02 23.59
CA THR A 60 -2.30 -1.30 22.24
C THR A 60 -1.44 -0.53 21.26
N ALA A 61 -0.90 -1.21 20.25
CA ALA A 61 -0.25 -0.56 19.12
C ALA A 61 -0.94 -1.02 17.84
N THR A 62 -1.15 -0.06 16.93
CA THR A 62 -1.69 -0.29 15.59
C THR A 62 -0.73 0.34 14.61
N GLY A 63 -0.24 -0.48 13.68
CA GLY A 63 0.67 -0.02 12.63
C GLY A 63 -0.06 0.80 11.58
N GLY A 64 0.70 1.54 10.78
CA GLY A 64 0.16 2.27 9.65
C GLY A 64 -0.25 1.31 8.53
N VAL A 65 -1.38 1.59 7.87
CA VAL A 65 -1.69 0.96 6.59
C VAL A 65 -0.62 1.36 5.57
N GLY A 66 -0.08 0.39 4.82
CA GLY A 66 0.87 0.66 3.74
C GLY A 66 0.26 1.55 2.67
N GLY A 67 1.11 2.16 1.86
CA GLY A 67 0.66 2.96 0.72
C GLY A 67 0.26 2.07 -0.45
N ASP A 68 -0.75 2.51 -1.21
CA ASP A 68 -1.12 1.86 -2.46
C ASP A 68 0.06 1.90 -3.46
N GLY A 69 0.15 0.85 -4.29
CA GLY A 69 1.10 0.82 -5.41
C GLY A 69 0.74 1.88 -6.47
N GLY A 70 1.74 2.28 -7.25
CA GLY A 70 1.52 3.20 -8.37
C GLY A 70 0.90 2.49 -9.56
N ASP A 71 0.08 3.21 -10.34
CA ASP A 71 -0.48 2.70 -11.59
C ASP A 71 0.62 2.34 -12.61
N GLY A 72 0.37 1.31 -13.41
CA GLY A 72 1.23 0.94 -14.54
C GLY A 72 1.21 1.99 -15.63
N GLY A 73 2.30 2.08 -16.40
CA GLY A 73 2.40 3.01 -17.51
C GLY A 73 1.60 2.55 -18.73
N ASP A 74 1.07 3.50 -19.50
CA ASP A 74 0.45 3.22 -20.79
C ASP A 74 1.50 2.66 -21.76
N GLY A 75 1.14 1.59 -22.48
CA GLY A 75 2.05 0.92 -23.41
C GLY A 75 2.38 1.82 -24.60
N GLY A 76 3.67 1.91 -24.93
CA GLY A 76 4.18 2.68 -26.06
C GLY A 76 4.21 1.90 -27.37
N ASP A 77 4.53 2.63 -28.44
CA ASP A 77 4.39 2.17 -29.83
C ASP A 77 5.77 1.91 -30.38
N ASP A 78 6.09 0.64 -30.56
CA ASP A 78 7.31 0.19 -31.22
C ASP A 78 7.31 0.55 -32.72
#